data_AF-A0A2N1C8D3-F1
#
_entry.id   AF-A0A2N1C8D3-F1
#
_cell.length_a   1.000
_cell.length_b   1.000
_cell.length_c   1.000
_cell.angle_alpha   90.00
_cell.angle_beta   90.00
_cell.angle_gamma   90.00
#
_symmetry.space_group_name_H-M   'P 1'
#
loop_
_entity.id
_entity.type
_entity.pdbx_description
1 polymer ?
#
loop_
_entity_poly.entity_id
_entity_poly.type
_entity_poly.pdbx_seq_one_letter_code
_entity_poly.pdbx_strand_id
1 'polypeptide(L)'
;MCKFLESIPWLTSIQTLAATFTAYVAFTALKTWKHQAKAQRKTDFLDQLTDSVHDYIQSLSLPIEQLKFIYIGFESHKNLQPNSDQQNSHIIEYINSRGANDGKQLLEALAKSSDKVAKIESLVARGQVYGFKNYNICQKSVMKLNLQQQSLQFFASVIGTPSLNWEHPKAIAALENILTINASTISESLKVNNVNFIDFVKENYEIVYSGT
;
A
#
# COMPACT_ATOMS: atom_id res chain seq x y z
N MET A 1 -75.42 -15.87 17.98
CA MET A 1 -74.01 -15.49 17.78
C MET A 1 -73.23 -16.39 16.82
N CYS A 2 -73.75 -17.55 16.37
CA CYS A 2 -72.96 -18.49 15.55
C CYS A 2 -73.06 -18.31 14.01
N LYS A 3 -74.02 -17.52 13.49
CA LYS A 3 -74.17 -17.30 12.03
C LYS A 3 -73.16 -16.31 11.41
N PHE A 4 -72.38 -15.61 12.21
CA PHE A 4 -71.37 -14.64 11.73
C PHE A 4 -70.01 -15.30 11.45
N LEU A 5 -69.77 -16.49 12.00
CA LEU A 5 -68.53 -17.25 11.79
C LEU A 5 -68.57 -18.14 10.55
N GLU A 6 -69.76 -18.58 10.10
CA GLU A 6 -69.96 -19.35 8.86
C GLU A 6 -69.94 -18.49 7.59
N SER A 7 -70.14 -17.17 7.69
CA SER A 7 -70.16 -16.27 6.53
C SER A 7 -68.78 -15.76 6.09
N ILE A 8 -67.73 -16.04 6.86
CA ILE A 8 -66.36 -15.64 6.53
C ILE A 8 -65.73 -16.76 5.68
N PRO A 9 -65.23 -16.46 4.47
CA PRO A 9 -64.59 -17.45 3.62
C PRO A 9 -63.15 -17.70 4.12
N TRP A 10 -63.05 -18.40 5.26
CA TRP A 10 -61.83 -18.65 6.04
C TRP A 10 -60.67 -19.18 5.20
N LEU A 11 -60.94 -20.03 4.22
CA LEU A 11 -59.92 -20.59 3.32
C LEU A 11 -59.18 -19.48 2.55
N THR A 12 -59.92 -18.56 1.94
CA THR A 12 -59.38 -17.41 1.19
C THR A 12 -58.63 -16.43 2.09
N SER A 13 -59.12 -16.21 3.32
CA SER A 13 -58.44 -15.36 4.30
C SER A 13 -57.10 -15.97 4.73
N ILE A 14 -57.05 -17.28 4.97
CA ILE A 14 -55.80 -18.00 5.31
C ILE A 14 -54.82 -17.99 4.14
N GLN A 15 -55.29 -18.21 2.91
CA GLN A 15 -54.44 -18.17 1.70
C GLN A 15 -53.85 -16.77 1.47
N THR A 16 -54.65 -15.72 1.67
CA THR A 16 -54.18 -14.33 1.56
C THR A 16 -53.15 -14.01 2.65
N LEU A 17 -53.38 -14.49 3.88
CA LEU A 17 -52.45 -14.32 5.00
C LEU A 17 -51.14 -15.10 4.80
N ALA A 18 -51.20 -16.30 4.23
CA ALA A 18 -50.01 -17.05 3.84
C ALA A 18 -49.22 -16.29 2.75
N ALA A 19 -49.89 -15.77 1.73
CA ALA A 19 -49.25 -15.00 0.65
C ALA A 19 -48.59 -13.71 1.16
N THR A 20 -49.23 -12.96 2.08
CA THR A 20 -48.64 -11.77 2.67
C THR A 20 -47.46 -12.11 3.59
N PHE A 21 -47.55 -13.19 4.36
CA PHE A 21 -46.44 -13.68 5.16
C PHE A 21 -45.24 -14.10 4.29
N THR A 22 -45.48 -14.86 3.21
CA THR A 22 -44.43 -15.20 2.24
C THR A 22 -43.81 -13.96 1.60
N ALA A 23 -44.62 -12.96 1.23
CA ALA A 23 -44.11 -11.70 0.70
C ALA A 23 -43.27 -10.92 1.72
N TYR A 24 -43.67 -10.93 2.99
CA TYR A 24 -42.90 -10.32 4.08
C TYR A 24 -41.55 -11.02 4.27
N VAL A 25 -41.53 -12.36 4.32
CA VAL A 25 -40.29 -13.15 4.42
C VAL A 25 -39.39 -12.93 3.20
N ALA A 26 -39.96 -12.88 1.99
CA ALA A 26 -39.19 -12.59 0.78
C ALA A 26 -38.57 -11.17 0.83
N PHE A 27 -39.31 -10.19 1.33
CA PHE A 27 -38.83 -8.83 1.49
C PHE A 27 -37.69 -8.72 2.52
N THR A 28 -37.81 -9.39 3.67
CA THR A 28 -36.75 -9.42 4.68
C THR A 28 -35.52 -10.15 4.16
N ALA A 29 -35.69 -11.29 3.49
CA ALA A 29 -34.60 -12.02 2.84
C ALA A 29 -33.87 -11.16 1.80
N LEU A 30 -34.59 -10.42 0.96
CA LEU A 30 -33.99 -9.54 -0.04
C LEU A 30 -33.18 -8.41 0.60
N LYS A 31 -33.69 -7.83 1.69
CA LYS A 31 -33.00 -6.77 2.43
C LYS A 31 -31.70 -7.30 3.07
N THR A 32 -31.76 -8.47 3.70
CA THR A 32 -30.59 -9.16 4.27
C THR A 32 -29.57 -9.50 3.18
N TRP A 33 -30.02 -10.08 2.07
CA TRP A 33 -29.14 -10.41 0.94
C TRP A 33 -28.44 -9.18 0.37
N LYS A 34 -29.15 -8.06 0.19
CA LYS A 34 -28.55 -6.80 -0.26
C LYS A 34 -27.50 -6.28 0.71
N HIS A 35 -27.76 -6.40 2.02
CA HIS A 35 -26.81 -5.98 3.05
C HIS A 35 -25.54 -6.85 3.02
N GLN A 36 -25.71 -8.18 3.02
CA GLN A 36 -24.60 -9.14 2.92
C GLN A 36 -23.77 -8.94 1.65
N ALA A 37 -24.41 -8.76 0.49
CA ALA A 37 -23.71 -8.51 -0.77
C ALA A 37 -22.87 -7.22 -0.73
N LYS A 38 -23.35 -6.18 -0.03
CA LYS A 38 -22.59 -4.94 0.15
C LYS A 38 -21.42 -5.12 1.13
N ALA A 39 -21.64 -5.84 2.23
CA ALA A 39 -20.60 -6.18 3.19
C ALA A 39 -19.49 -7.00 2.53
N GLN A 40 -19.85 -8.05 1.79
CA GLN A 40 -18.91 -8.91 1.06
C GLN A 40 -18.02 -8.11 0.12
N ARG A 41 -18.60 -7.23 -0.72
CA ARG A 41 -17.81 -6.39 -1.64
C ARG A 41 -16.81 -5.47 -0.92
N LYS A 42 -17.16 -4.98 0.28
CA LYS A 42 -16.25 -4.15 1.09
C LYS A 42 -15.11 -4.99 1.65
N THR A 43 -15.42 -6.15 2.20
CA THR A 43 -14.45 -7.13 2.69
C THR A 43 -13.50 -7.58 1.59
N ASP A 44 -14.03 -8.04 0.45
CA ASP A 44 -13.22 -8.46 -0.71
C ASP A 44 -12.30 -7.34 -1.20
N PHE A 45 -12.76 -6.09 -1.15
CA PHE A 45 -11.93 -4.94 -1.50
C PHE A 45 -10.79 -4.73 -0.51
N LEU A 46 -11.07 -4.80 0.80
CA LEU A 46 -10.05 -4.65 1.84
C LEU A 46 -9.01 -5.75 1.76
N ASP A 47 -9.42 -6.99 1.46
CA ASP A 47 -8.50 -8.11 1.23
C ASP A 47 -7.60 -7.87 0.03
N GLN A 48 -8.20 -7.56 -1.13
CA GLN A 48 -7.42 -7.26 -2.35
C GLN A 48 -6.41 -6.13 -2.15
N LEU A 49 -6.79 -5.10 -1.40
CA LEU A 49 -5.90 -3.98 -1.08
C LEU A 49 -4.79 -4.42 -0.12
N THR A 50 -5.13 -5.18 0.92
CA THR A 50 -4.17 -5.70 1.91
C THR A 50 -3.15 -6.61 1.27
N ASP A 51 -3.59 -7.57 0.45
CA ASP A 51 -2.72 -8.48 -0.30
C ASP A 51 -1.78 -7.70 -1.23
N SER A 52 -2.32 -6.70 -1.95
CA SER A 52 -1.51 -5.89 -2.87
C SER A 52 -0.47 -5.05 -2.14
N VAL A 53 -0.81 -4.47 -0.97
CA VAL A 53 0.14 -3.74 -0.12
C VAL A 53 1.20 -4.67 0.46
N HIS A 54 0.81 -5.85 0.93
CA HIS A 54 1.73 -6.85 1.46
C HIS A 54 2.73 -7.31 0.40
N ASP A 55 2.23 -7.68 -0.79
CA ASP A 55 3.03 -8.04 -1.95
C ASP A 55 4.05 -6.96 -2.32
N TYR A 56 3.62 -5.69 -2.25
CA TYR A 56 4.49 -4.55 -2.52
C TYR A 56 5.60 -4.42 -1.47
N ILE A 57 5.25 -4.45 -0.18
CA ILE A 57 6.23 -4.37 0.92
C ILE A 57 7.24 -5.51 0.81
N GLN A 58 6.77 -6.72 0.51
CA GLN A 58 7.64 -7.88 0.31
C GLN A 58 8.59 -7.68 -0.88
N SER A 59 8.09 -7.11 -1.99
CA SER A 59 8.93 -6.85 -3.17
C SER A 59 10.06 -5.83 -2.93
N LEU A 60 9.93 -4.97 -1.91
CA LEU A 60 10.96 -4.00 -1.55
C LEU A 60 12.11 -4.59 -0.74
N SER A 61 12.00 -5.82 -0.23
CA SER A 61 13.04 -6.41 0.62
C SER A 61 14.40 -6.46 -0.08
N LEU A 62 14.41 -6.88 -1.35
CA LEU A 62 15.62 -6.99 -2.17
C LEU A 62 16.27 -5.62 -2.46
N PRO A 63 15.54 -4.60 -2.98
CA PRO A 63 16.08 -3.25 -3.12
C PRO A 63 16.67 -2.65 -1.82
N ILE A 64 16.00 -2.89 -0.68
CA ILE A 64 16.48 -2.40 0.62
C ILE A 64 17.78 -3.09 1.04
N GLU A 65 17.92 -4.37 0.74
CA GLU A 65 19.15 -5.12 1.00
C GLU A 65 20.30 -4.67 0.10
N GLN A 66 20.03 -4.47 -1.20
CA GLN A 66 20.99 -3.89 -2.14
C GLN A 66 21.47 -2.51 -1.68
N LEU A 67 20.56 -1.67 -1.17
CA LEU A 67 20.92 -0.37 -0.59
C LEU A 67 21.92 -0.53 0.56
N LYS A 68 21.74 -1.50 1.46
CA LYS A 68 22.69 -1.78 2.56
C LYS A 68 24.07 -2.15 2.02
N PHE A 69 24.13 -3.00 0.99
CA PHE A 69 25.40 -3.39 0.39
C PHE A 69 26.12 -2.21 -0.28
N ILE A 70 25.37 -1.31 -0.94
CA ILE A 70 25.94 -0.08 -1.53
C ILE A 70 26.53 0.81 -0.44
N TYR A 71 25.84 1.00 0.68
CA TYR A 71 26.37 1.77 1.83
C TYR A 71 27.63 1.14 2.44
N ILE A 72 27.68 -0.18 2.57
CA ILE A 72 28.91 -0.89 2.98
C ILE A 72 30.03 -0.62 1.96
N GLY A 73 29.68 -0.59 0.67
CA GLY A 73 30.57 -0.20 -0.42
C GLY A 73 31.15 1.20 -0.24
N PHE A 74 30.32 2.19 0.09
CA PHE A 74 30.79 3.55 0.42
C PHE A 74 31.77 3.54 1.60
N GLU A 75 31.41 2.89 2.72
CA GLU A 75 32.27 2.85 3.91
C GLU A 75 33.60 2.11 3.65
N SER A 76 33.61 1.11 2.78
CA SER A 76 34.86 0.40 2.41
C SER A 76 35.88 1.30 1.70
N HIS A 77 35.42 2.35 1.00
CA HIS A 77 36.29 3.30 0.31
C HIS A 77 36.84 4.40 1.22
N LYS A 78 36.28 4.55 2.44
CA LYS A 78 36.65 5.60 3.39
C LYS A 78 38.12 5.58 3.80
N ASN A 79 38.74 4.40 3.87
CA ASN A 79 40.14 4.25 4.28
C ASN A 79 41.14 4.28 3.11
N LEU A 80 40.66 4.39 1.87
CA LEU A 80 41.53 4.38 0.68
C LEU A 80 42.14 5.76 0.37
N GLN A 81 41.55 6.85 0.89
CA GLN A 81 42.07 8.21 0.73
C GLN A 81 41.99 9.01 2.05
N PRO A 82 43.01 8.93 2.92
CA PRO A 82 43.03 9.66 4.18
C PRO A 82 43.21 11.19 4.05
N ASN A 83 43.46 11.73 2.85
CA ASN A 83 43.92 13.12 2.63
C ASN A 83 43.13 13.92 1.56
N SER A 84 41.92 13.51 1.19
CA SER A 84 41.11 14.31 0.26
C SER A 84 40.38 15.45 0.99
N ASP A 85 40.51 16.69 0.51
CA ASP A 85 39.85 17.88 1.10
C ASP A 85 38.31 17.86 0.99
N GLN A 86 37.73 16.95 0.20
CA GLN A 86 36.28 16.78 0.07
C GLN A 86 35.74 15.71 1.03
N GLN A 87 34.81 16.11 1.91
CA GLN A 87 34.13 15.26 2.90
C GLN A 87 33.48 13.98 2.32
N ASN A 88 33.10 13.99 1.03
CA ASN A 88 32.40 12.90 0.35
C ASN A 88 33.19 12.25 -0.81
N SER A 89 34.51 12.48 -0.89
CA SER A 89 35.39 11.95 -1.94
C SER A 89 35.29 10.42 -2.11
N HIS A 90 35.28 9.68 -1.00
CA HIS A 90 35.21 8.22 -0.97
C HIS A 90 33.92 7.68 -1.61
N ILE A 91 32.81 8.41 -1.48
CA ILE A 91 31.51 8.06 -2.05
C ILE A 91 31.52 8.32 -3.55
N ILE A 92 32.10 9.44 -3.97
CA ILE A 92 32.27 9.77 -5.39
C ILE A 92 33.13 8.72 -6.09
N GLU A 93 34.22 8.28 -5.45
CA GLU A 93 35.09 7.24 -6.00
C GLU A 93 34.38 5.89 -6.14
N TYR A 94 33.57 5.51 -5.14
CA TYR A 94 32.71 4.34 -5.27
C TYR A 94 31.74 4.49 -6.44
N ILE A 95 31.08 5.64 -6.57
CA ILE A 95 30.11 5.89 -7.64
C ILE A 95 30.79 5.79 -9.01
N ASN A 96 31.98 6.36 -9.15
CA ASN A 96 32.76 6.31 -10.39
C ASN A 96 33.17 4.88 -10.77
N SER A 97 33.52 4.05 -9.78
CA SER A 97 34.01 2.68 -10.02
C SER A 97 32.89 1.65 -10.21
N ARG A 98 31.83 1.70 -9.39
CA ARG A 98 30.78 0.67 -9.33
C ARG A 98 29.35 1.20 -9.42
N GLY A 99 29.14 2.50 -9.26
CA GLY A 99 27.82 3.12 -9.18
C GLY A 99 26.90 2.82 -10.37
N ALA A 100 27.42 2.82 -11.60
CA ALA A 100 26.64 2.50 -12.80
C ALA A 100 26.02 1.09 -12.77
N ASN A 101 26.80 0.09 -12.35
CA ASN A 101 26.31 -1.29 -12.26
C ASN A 101 25.31 -1.45 -11.12
N ASP A 102 25.65 -0.94 -9.93
CA ASP A 102 24.82 -1.15 -8.74
C ASP A 102 23.52 -0.34 -8.81
N GLY A 103 23.56 0.87 -9.37
CA GLY A 103 22.37 1.66 -9.69
C GLY A 103 21.46 0.95 -10.68
N LYS A 104 22.02 0.34 -11.74
CA LYS A 104 21.25 -0.47 -12.69
C LYS A 104 20.59 -1.68 -12.02
N GLN A 105 21.34 -2.44 -11.22
CA GLN A 105 20.79 -3.60 -10.50
C GLN A 105 19.67 -3.21 -9.52
N LEU A 106 19.81 -2.07 -8.86
CA LEU A 106 18.78 -1.53 -7.97
C LEU A 106 17.53 -1.10 -8.73
N LEU A 107 17.68 -0.41 -9.87
CA LEU A 107 16.55 -0.05 -10.74
C LEU A 107 15.83 -1.29 -11.30
N GLU A 108 16.57 -2.32 -11.71
CA GLU A 108 15.99 -3.58 -12.18
C GLU A 108 15.20 -4.30 -11.07
N ALA A 109 15.69 -4.26 -9.83
CA ALA A 109 14.96 -4.80 -8.69
C ALA A 109 13.68 -4.00 -8.40
N LEU A 110 13.74 -2.67 -8.48
CA LEU A 110 12.59 -1.76 -8.28
C LEU A 110 11.56 -1.85 -9.43
N ALA A 111 11.98 -2.19 -10.65
CA ALA A 111 11.06 -2.35 -11.78
C ALA A 111 10.00 -3.42 -11.48
N LYS A 112 10.36 -4.46 -10.71
CA LYS A 112 9.45 -5.54 -10.29
C LYS A 112 8.37 -5.07 -9.30
N SER A 113 8.59 -3.96 -8.58
CA SER A 113 7.63 -3.40 -7.63
C SER A 113 6.74 -2.31 -8.25
N SER A 114 7.13 -1.74 -9.40
CA SER A 114 6.37 -0.68 -10.10
C SER A 114 4.93 -1.07 -10.45
N ASP A 115 4.71 -2.28 -10.97
CA ASP A 115 3.36 -2.76 -11.31
C ASP A 115 2.48 -2.89 -10.05
N LYS A 116 3.09 -3.26 -8.93
CA LYS A 116 2.40 -3.37 -7.63
C LYS A 116 1.99 -1.99 -7.12
N VAL A 117 2.84 -0.98 -7.26
CA VAL A 117 2.51 0.42 -6.93
C VAL A 117 1.31 0.89 -7.75
N ALA A 118 1.34 0.71 -9.07
CA ALA A 118 0.24 1.12 -9.94
C ALA A 118 -1.08 0.42 -9.57
N LYS A 119 -1.03 -0.88 -9.25
CA LYS A 119 -2.19 -1.64 -8.77
C LYS A 119 -2.73 -1.07 -7.46
N ILE A 120 -1.86 -0.79 -6.49
CA ILE A 120 -2.26 -0.21 -5.20
C ILE A 120 -2.90 1.16 -5.41
N GLU A 121 -2.32 2.03 -6.24
CA GLU A 121 -2.88 3.36 -6.52
C GLU A 121 -4.26 3.29 -7.17
N SER A 122 -4.44 2.36 -8.13
CA SER A 122 -5.75 2.08 -8.73
C SER A 122 -6.77 1.60 -7.68
N LEU A 123 -6.36 0.68 -6.80
CA LEU A 123 -7.22 0.20 -5.72
C LEU A 123 -7.59 1.32 -4.75
N VAL A 124 -6.63 2.19 -4.40
CA VAL A 124 -6.88 3.34 -3.53
C VAL A 124 -7.82 4.36 -4.18
N ALA A 125 -7.69 4.62 -5.47
CA ALA A 125 -8.67 5.44 -6.19
C ALA A 125 -10.07 4.81 -6.16
N ARG A 126 -10.15 3.49 -6.42
CA ARG A 126 -11.40 2.73 -6.38
C ARG A 126 -12.03 2.72 -4.98
N GLY A 127 -11.25 2.68 -3.91
CA GLY A 127 -11.75 2.60 -2.53
C GLY A 127 -12.56 3.81 -2.09
N GLN A 128 -12.39 4.97 -2.73
CA GLN A 128 -13.14 6.20 -2.42
C GLN A 128 -14.66 6.02 -2.53
N VAL A 129 -15.13 5.12 -3.40
CA VAL A 129 -16.57 4.93 -3.65
C VAL A 129 -17.27 4.10 -2.57
N TYR A 130 -16.52 3.39 -1.72
CA TYR A 130 -17.09 2.46 -0.73
C TYR A 130 -17.51 3.14 0.59
N GLY A 131 -17.14 4.40 0.79
CA GLY A 131 -17.46 5.16 2.01
C GLY A 131 -16.87 4.52 3.26
N PHE A 132 -15.59 4.13 3.20
CA PHE A 132 -14.85 3.65 4.37
C PHE A 132 -14.61 4.78 5.36
N LYS A 133 -14.66 4.45 6.66
CA LYS A 133 -14.36 5.40 7.73
C LYS A 133 -12.86 5.69 7.72
N ASN A 134 -12.49 6.96 7.93
CA ASN A 134 -11.10 7.40 7.99
C ASN A 134 -10.27 7.02 6.75
N TYR A 135 -10.88 7.03 5.56
CA TYR A 135 -10.22 6.60 4.32
C TYR A 135 -8.97 7.41 3.97
N ASN A 136 -8.90 8.66 4.43
CA ASN A 136 -7.71 9.50 4.32
C ASN A 136 -6.46 8.89 4.98
N ILE A 137 -6.61 8.10 6.06
CA ILE A 137 -5.50 7.39 6.70
C ILE A 137 -4.94 6.34 5.76
N CYS A 138 -5.80 5.57 5.10
CA CYS A 138 -5.40 4.61 4.07
C CYS A 138 -4.62 5.29 2.94
N GLN A 139 -5.17 6.37 2.38
CA GLN A 139 -4.54 7.11 1.28
C GLN A 139 -3.16 7.65 1.66
N LYS A 140 -3.05 8.27 2.84
CA LYS A 140 -1.77 8.82 3.33
C LYS A 140 -0.75 7.73 3.61
N SER A 141 -1.17 6.61 4.18
CA SER A 141 -0.28 5.49 4.49
C SER A 141 0.27 4.88 3.19
N VAL A 142 -0.59 4.60 2.22
CA VAL A 142 -0.18 4.11 0.90
C VAL A 142 0.74 5.10 0.18
N MET A 143 0.42 6.39 0.19
CA MET A 143 1.27 7.42 -0.42
C MET A 143 2.68 7.41 0.18
N LYS A 144 2.80 7.29 1.52
CA LYS A 144 4.10 7.22 2.20
C LYS A 144 4.84 5.91 1.94
N LEU A 145 4.13 4.80 1.74
CA LEU A 145 4.70 3.52 1.30
C LEU A 145 5.27 3.65 -0.12
N ASN A 146 4.55 4.28 -1.04
CA ASN A 146 4.99 4.51 -2.42
C ASN A 146 6.17 5.49 -2.51
N LEU A 147 6.24 6.48 -1.61
CA LEU A 147 7.36 7.42 -1.52
C LEU A 147 8.70 6.71 -1.33
N GLN A 148 8.73 5.56 -0.63
CA GLN A 148 9.96 4.80 -0.42
C GLN A 148 10.52 4.26 -1.74
N GLN A 149 9.66 3.82 -2.66
CA GLN A 149 10.10 3.39 -3.99
C GLN A 149 10.69 4.57 -4.78
N GLN A 150 10.08 5.75 -4.71
CA GLN A 150 10.61 6.95 -5.37
C GLN A 150 11.98 7.36 -4.80
N SER A 151 12.15 7.29 -3.47
CA SER A 151 13.43 7.55 -2.81
C SER A 151 14.53 6.58 -3.28
N LEU A 152 14.21 5.28 -3.40
CA LEU A 152 15.14 4.28 -3.91
C LEU A 152 15.47 4.48 -5.39
N GLN A 153 14.49 4.86 -6.21
CA GLN A 153 14.72 5.20 -7.63
C GLN A 153 15.63 6.42 -7.78
N PHE A 154 15.40 7.46 -6.97
CA PHE A 154 16.25 8.65 -6.94
C PHE A 154 17.68 8.28 -6.53
N PHE A 155 17.84 7.51 -5.45
CA PHE A 155 19.15 6.99 -5.01
C PHE A 155 19.86 6.25 -6.14
N ALA A 156 19.18 5.29 -6.77
CA ALA A 156 19.73 4.48 -7.85
C ALA A 156 20.14 5.32 -9.07
N SER A 157 19.38 6.37 -9.38
CA SER A 157 19.65 7.26 -10.51
C SER A 157 20.89 8.12 -10.28
N VAL A 158 21.07 8.64 -9.06
CA VAL A 158 22.24 9.46 -8.69
C VAL A 158 23.52 8.62 -8.73
N ILE A 159 23.54 7.46 -8.07
CA ILE A 159 24.73 6.58 -8.09
C ILE A 159 24.96 5.95 -9.47
N GLY A 160 23.89 5.76 -10.25
CA GLY A 160 23.97 5.18 -11.59
C GLY A 160 24.62 6.08 -12.63
N THR A 161 24.86 7.36 -12.28
CA THR A 161 25.40 8.38 -13.19
C THR A 161 26.79 8.83 -12.75
N PRO A 162 27.85 8.05 -13.03
CA PRO A 162 29.22 8.38 -12.63
C PRO A 162 29.75 9.67 -13.30
N SER A 163 29.18 10.05 -14.45
CA SER A 163 29.57 11.24 -15.20
C SER A 163 28.98 12.55 -14.67
N LEU A 164 28.41 12.57 -13.45
CA LEU A 164 27.94 13.79 -12.82
C LEU A 164 29.13 14.72 -12.51
N ASN A 165 28.93 16.03 -12.69
CA ASN A 165 29.91 17.01 -12.27
C ASN A 165 29.85 17.18 -10.74
N TRP A 166 30.68 16.41 -10.03
CA TRP A 166 30.71 16.38 -8.55
C TRP A 166 31.19 17.69 -7.90
N GLU A 167 31.71 18.64 -8.67
CA GLU A 167 32.06 19.98 -8.20
C GLU A 167 30.86 20.94 -8.26
N HIS A 168 29.84 20.61 -9.06
CA HIS A 168 28.68 21.48 -9.23
C HIS A 168 27.74 21.41 -8.00
N PRO A 169 27.26 22.54 -7.44
CA PRO A 169 26.46 22.57 -6.21
C PRO A 169 25.22 21.66 -6.24
N LYS A 170 24.58 21.51 -7.39
CA LYS A 170 23.41 20.61 -7.54
C LYS A 170 23.78 19.13 -7.41
N ALA A 171 24.96 18.71 -7.87
CA ALA A 171 25.40 17.33 -7.72
C ALA A 171 25.75 17.04 -6.26
N ILE A 172 26.38 17.99 -5.57
CA ILE A 172 26.66 17.91 -4.13
C ILE A 172 25.35 17.82 -3.33
N ALA A 173 24.37 18.68 -3.61
CA ALA A 173 23.06 18.62 -2.96
C ALA A 173 22.32 17.29 -3.22
N ALA A 174 22.41 16.75 -4.44
CA ALA A 174 21.85 15.44 -4.76
C ALA A 174 22.57 14.31 -3.98
N LEU A 175 23.89 14.39 -3.86
CA LEU A 175 24.70 13.46 -3.07
C LEU A 175 24.31 13.52 -1.59
N GLU A 176 24.22 14.70 -1.00
CA GLU A 176 23.77 14.89 0.39
C GLU A 176 22.36 14.33 0.61
N ASN A 177 21.44 14.59 -0.32
CA ASN A 177 20.09 14.06 -0.25
C ASN A 177 20.08 12.53 -0.27
N ILE A 178 20.85 11.87 -1.13
CA ILE A 178 20.88 10.40 -1.15
C ILE A 178 21.50 9.81 0.11
N LEU A 179 22.41 10.53 0.78
CA LEU A 179 22.99 10.07 2.06
C LEU A 179 21.97 10.05 3.19
N THR A 180 20.91 10.86 3.11
CA THR A 180 19.79 10.78 4.05
C THR A 180 18.93 9.52 3.87
N ILE A 181 18.98 8.89 2.69
CA ILE A 181 18.17 7.73 2.32
C ILE A 181 18.87 6.45 2.77
N ASN A 182 18.65 6.05 4.02
CA ASN A 182 19.24 4.82 4.56
C ASN A 182 18.21 3.68 4.68
N ALA A 183 18.71 2.44 4.65
CA ALA A 183 17.86 1.25 4.70
C ALA A 183 17.07 1.11 6.01
N SER A 184 17.61 1.56 7.14
CA SER A 184 16.92 1.53 8.44
C SER A 184 15.70 2.47 8.47
N THR A 185 15.85 3.70 7.99
CA THR A 185 14.79 4.71 7.91
C THR A 185 13.71 4.30 6.93
N ILE A 186 14.07 3.71 5.78
CA ILE A 186 13.09 3.12 4.87
C ILE A 186 12.32 2.00 5.57
N SER A 187 13.02 1.06 6.21
CA SER A 187 12.39 -0.08 6.88
C SER A 187 11.46 0.36 8.02
N GLU A 188 11.86 1.36 8.79
CA GLU A 188 11.06 1.97 9.85
C GLU A 188 9.82 2.68 9.28
N SER A 189 10.00 3.48 8.22
CA SER A 189 8.89 4.13 7.51
C SER A 189 7.89 3.10 6.97
N LEU A 190 8.36 2.01 6.35
CA LEU A 190 7.50 0.93 5.87
C LEU A 190 6.72 0.30 7.03
N LYS A 191 7.38 0.01 8.15
CA LYS A 191 6.74 -0.57 9.34
C LYS A 191 5.65 0.35 9.90
N VAL A 192 5.96 1.63 10.14
CA VAL A 192 5.01 2.60 10.71
C VAL A 192 3.80 2.78 9.80
N ASN A 193 4.02 2.95 8.50
CA ASN A 193 2.92 3.15 7.56
C ASN A 193 2.10 1.87 7.32
N ASN A 194 2.73 0.69 7.41
CA ASN A 194 2.01 -0.59 7.36
C ASN A 194 1.11 -0.78 8.58
N VAL A 195 1.58 -0.40 9.79
CA VAL A 195 0.74 -0.44 11.00
C VAL A 195 -0.48 0.48 10.84
N ASN A 196 -0.27 1.73 10.43
CA ASN A 196 -1.38 2.68 10.19
C ASN A 196 -2.39 2.15 9.15
N PHE A 197 -1.89 1.47 8.11
CA PHE A 197 -2.73 0.83 7.10
C PHE A 197 -3.53 -0.33 7.68
N ILE A 198 -2.90 -1.23 8.44
CA ILE A 198 -3.56 -2.38 9.07
C ILE A 198 -4.60 -1.93 10.09
N ASP A 199 -4.33 -0.88 10.87
CA ASP A 199 -5.29 -0.30 11.81
C ASP A 199 -6.53 0.24 11.09
N PHE A 200 -6.34 0.91 9.95
CA PHE A 200 -7.45 1.33 9.09
C PHE A 200 -8.27 0.13 8.58
N VAL A 201 -7.60 -0.93 8.12
CA VAL A 201 -8.25 -2.15 7.62
C VAL A 201 -9.06 -2.81 8.73
N LYS A 202 -8.46 -2.98 9.92
CA LYS A 202 -9.10 -3.55 11.10
C LYS A 202 -10.34 -2.77 11.52
N GLU A 203 -10.24 -1.45 11.64
CA GLU A 203 -11.38 -0.59 12.02
C GLU A 203 -12.56 -0.78 11.03
N ASN A 204 -12.28 -0.81 9.73
CA ASN A 204 -13.34 -0.96 8.73
C ASN A 204 -13.89 -2.39 8.67
N TYR A 205 -13.07 -3.39 8.98
CA TYR A 205 -13.52 -4.77 9.16
C TYR A 205 -14.52 -4.92 10.30
N GLU A 206 -14.20 -4.35 11.46
CA GLU A 206 -15.09 -4.35 12.63
C GLU A 206 -16.43 -3.65 12.33
N ILE A 207 -16.41 -2.55 11.56
CA ILE A 207 -17.62 -1.84 11.13
C ILE A 207 -18.48 -2.69 10.18
N VAL A 208 -17.84 -3.41 9.25
CA VAL A 208 -18.57 -4.26 8.31
C VAL A 208 -19.22 -5.46 9.03
N TYR A 209 -18.52 -6.09 9.98
CA TYR A 209 -19.03 -7.25 10.71
C TYR A 209 -19.99 -6.89 11.87
N SER A 210 -19.87 -5.71 12.49
CA SER A 210 -20.83 -5.26 13.51
C SER A 210 -22.16 -4.77 12.91
N GLY A 211 -22.17 -4.47 11.60
CA GLY A 211 -23.37 -4.04 10.88
C GLY A 211 -24.19 -5.18 10.25
N THR A 212 -23.60 -6.37 10.11
CA THR A 212 -24.25 -7.61 9.65
C THR A 212 -24.92 -8.37 10.78
#